data_AF-A0A059LLP1-F1
#
_entry.id   AF-A0A059LLP1-F1
#
_cell.length_a   1.000
_cell.length_b   1.000
_cell.length_c   1.000
_cell.angle_alpha   90.00
_cell.angle_beta   90.00
_cell.angle_gamma   90.00
#
_symmetry.space_group_name_H-M   'P 1'
#
loop_
_entity.id
_entity.type
_entity.pdbx_description
1 polymer ?
#
loop_
_entity_poly.entity_id
_entity_poly.type
_entity_poly.pdbx_seq_one_letter_code
_entity_poly.pdbx_strand_id
1 'polypeptide(L)'
;EIPGAGKVLVACDAVRDGPLVDLGIQLEDRGGDSPAVWKRGDPVALRKAQRDKAAAALEVRREKLVKAQQSKQRELEKVQHLRTLPAVEELYELGADGRPVFDRVKQSAIEEGKPRDKAMKDLEKQIKIRSPLDKFKDDPSFEALMKDISELQMQADGLGSELGG
;
A
#
# COMPACT_ATOMS: atom_id res chain seq x y z
N GLU A 1 21.12 -28.18 -3.89
CA GLU A 1 21.65 -26.81 -3.83
C GLU A 1 23.11 -26.86 -3.40
N ILE A 2 24.00 -26.16 -4.08
CA ILE A 2 25.41 -26.11 -3.68
C ILE A 2 25.49 -25.18 -2.45
N PRO A 3 25.90 -25.67 -1.26
CA PRO A 3 26.08 -24.83 -0.10
C PRO A 3 27.08 -23.72 -0.42
N GLY A 4 26.66 -22.45 -0.31
CA GLY A 4 27.54 -21.30 -0.53
C GLY A 4 27.46 -20.64 -1.91
N ALA A 5 26.61 -21.10 -2.82
CA ALA A 5 26.39 -20.43 -4.12
C ALA A 5 26.06 -18.94 -3.95
N GLY A 6 25.23 -18.57 -2.96
CA GLY A 6 24.93 -17.17 -2.65
C GLY A 6 26.14 -16.35 -2.19
N LYS A 7 27.08 -16.94 -1.45
CA LYS A 7 28.30 -16.24 -1.00
C LYS A 7 29.26 -15.96 -2.15
N VAL A 8 29.37 -16.90 -3.09
CA VAL A 8 30.18 -16.73 -4.29
C VAL A 8 29.61 -15.60 -5.15
N LEU A 9 28.30 -15.56 -5.36
CA LEU A 9 27.65 -14.48 -6.13
C LEU A 9 27.90 -13.10 -5.48
N VAL A 10 27.76 -12.99 -4.16
CA VAL A 10 28.07 -11.75 -3.43
C VAL A 10 29.53 -11.33 -3.60
N ALA A 11 30.47 -12.28 -3.55
CA ALA A 11 31.88 -11.99 -3.78
C ALA A 11 32.16 -11.54 -5.24
N CYS A 12 31.51 -12.17 -6.21
CA CYS A 12 31.58 -11.76 -7.62
C CYS A 12 31.05 -10.34 -7.82
N ASP A 13 29.90 -10.00 -7.23
CA ASP A 13 29.32 -8.65 -7.28
C ASP A 13 30.26 -7.62 -6.64
N ALA A 14 30.90 -7.94 -5.50
CA ALA A 14 31.86 -7.05 -4.85
C ALA A 14 33.07 -6.73 -5.74
N VAL A 15 33.59 -7.72 -6.49
CA VAL A 15 34.68 -7.51 -7.45
C VAL A 15 34.20 -6.70 -8.65
N ARG A 16 33.02 -7.05 -9.19
CA ARG A 16 32.41 -6.37 -10.35
C ARG A 16 32.15 -4.90 -10.08
N ASP A 17 31.56 -4.61 -8.92
CA ASP A 17 31.05 -3.29 -8.62
C ASP A 17 32.07 -2.40 -7.88
N GLY A 18 33.19 -2.97 -7.40
CA GLY A 18 34.28 -2.24 -6.78
C GLY A 18 35.53 -2.16 -7.66
N PRO A 19 36.52 -3.07 -7.47
CA PRO A 19 37.81 -3.02 -8.16
C PRO A 19 37.74 -2.90 -9.69
N LEU A 20 36.81 -3.60 -10.35
CA LEU A 20 36.71 -3.50 -11.81
C LEU A 20 36.30 -2.10 -12.27
N VAL A 21 35.37 -1.46 -11.56
CA VAL A 21 34.96 -0.08 -11.86
C VAL A 21 36.11 0.91 -11.63
N ASP A 22 36.90 0.72 -10.58
CA ASP A 22 38.08 1.57 -10.30
C ASP A 22 39.15 1.45 -11.39
N LEU A 23 39.25 0.28 -12.02
CA LEU A 23 40.13 0.03 -13.17
C LEU A 23 39.54 0.51 -14.51
N GLY A 24 38.32 1.05 -14.51
CA GLY A 24 37.62 1.46 -15.72
C GLY A 24 37.16 0.27 -16.55
N ILE A 25 36.87 -0.87 -15.92
CA ILE A 25 36.39 -2.09 -16.56
C ILE A 25 34.89 -2.21 -16.30
N GLN A 26 34.11 -2.29 -17.38
CA GLN A 26 32.68 -2.55 -17.34
C GLN A 26 32.41 -3.95 -17.90
N LEU A 27 31.68 -4.77 -17.15
CA LEU A 27 31.20 -6.08 -17.61
C LEU A 27 29.84 -5.93 -18.30
N GLU A 28 29.66 -6.64 -19.40
CA GLU A 28 28.41 -6.81 -20.14
C GLU A 28 28.05 -8.30 -20.16
N ASP A 29 27.01 -8.65 -19.41
CA ASP A 29 26.45 -9.99 -19.45
C ASP A 29 25.68 -10.18 -20.76
N ARG A 30 26.05 -11.23 -21.49
CA ARG A 30 25.30 -11.70 -22.65
C ARG A 30 24.41 -12.84 -22.19
N GLY A 31 23.11 -12.78 -22.52
CA GLY A 31 22.16 -13.81 -22.12
C GLY A 31 22.53 -15.19 -22.67
N GLY A 32 22.09 -16.25 -21.97
CA GLY A 32 22.32 -17.65 -22.34
C GLY A 32 23.73 -18.15 -21.97
N ASP A 33 24.29 -19.05 -22.77
CA ASP A 33 25.61 -19.66 -22.57
C ASP A 33 26.77 -18.82 -23.16
N SER A 34 26.50 -17.54 -23.48
CA SER A 34 27.53 -16.67 -24.04
C SER A 34 28.46 -16.15 -22.95
N PRO A 35 29.80 -16.12 -23.16
CA PRO A 35 30.71 -15.55 -22.19
C PRO A 35 30.44 -14.05 -22.01
N ALA A 36 30.57 -13.59 -20.76
CA ALA A 36 30.53 -12.17 -20.45
C ALA A 36 31.66 -11.44 -21.20
N VAL A 37 31.34 -10.26 -21.73
CA VAL A 37 32.30 -9.41 -22.42
C VAL A 37 32.60 -8.21 -21.55
N TRP A 38 33.80 -7.65 -21.65
CA TRP A 38 34.16 -6.45 -20.92
C TRP A 38 34.58 -5.32 -21.87
N LYS A 39 34.42 -4.09 -21.42
CA LYS A 39 34.82 -2.88 -22.13
C LYS A 39 35.57 -1.95 -21.19
N ARG A 40 36.43 -1.11 -21.77
CA ARG A 40 37.12 -0.05 -21.04
C ARG A 40 36.27 1.22 -21.05
N GLY A 41 36.03 1.79 -19.89
CA GLY A 41 35.31 3.03 -19.68
C GLY A 41 36.08 3.96 -18.74
N ASP A 42 35.56 5.16 -18.56
CA ASP A 42 36.07 6.11 -17.57
C ASP A 42 35.63 5.70 -16.15
N PRO A 43 36.56 5.45 -15.21
CA PRO A 43 36.24 5.09 -13.83
C PRO A 43 35.30 6.09 -13.14
N VAL A 44 35.47 7.39 -13.40
CA VAL A 44 34.65 8.43 -12.77
C VAL A 44 33.20 8.34 -13.24
N ALA A 45 33.00 8.22 -14.55
CA ALA A 45 31.67 8.00 -15.13
C ALA A 45 31.02 6.71 -14.62
N LEU A 46 31.76 5.60 -14.50
CA LEU A 46 31.24 4.32 -14.01
C LEU A 46 30.82 4.41 -12.53
N ARG A 47 31.62 5.04 -11.67
CA ARG A 47 31.27 5.30 -10.26
C ARG A 47 30.02 6.17 -10.14
N LYS A 48 29.91 7.21 -10.97
CA LYS A 48 28.72 8.06 -10.99
C LYS A 48 27.47 7.27 -11.40
N ALA A 49 27.55 6.47 -12.47
CA ALA A 49 26.43 5.64 -12.92
C ALA A 49 25.97 4.63 -11.86
N GLN A 50 26.89 4.04 -11.09
CA GLN A 50 26.53 3.16 -9.96
C GLN A 50 25.79 3.90 -8.86
N ARG A 51 26.28 5.09 -8.45
CA ARG A 51 25.60 5.91 -7.43
C ARG A 51 24.22 6.34 -7.92
N ASP A 52 24.12 6.80 -9.16
CA ASP A 52 22.84 7.22 -9.76
C ASP A 52 21.84 6.04 -9.80
N LYS A 53 22.30 4.82 -10.13
CA LYS A 53 21.48 3.61 -10.12
C LYS A 53 21.05 3.21 -8.70
N ALA A 54 21.95 3.30 -7.72
CA ALA A 54 21.64 3.01 -6.32
C ALA A 54 20.61 4.01 -5.77
N ALA A 55 20.80 5.30 -6.03
CA ALA A 55 19.85 6.35 -5.67
C ALA A 55 18.48 6.14 -6.35
N ALA A 56 18.45 5.84 -7.64
CA ALA A 56 17.21 5.54 -8.35
C ALA A 56 16.47 4.31 -7.77
N ALA A 57 17.20 3.26 -7.38
CA ALA A 57 16.61 2.08 -6.75
C ALA A 57 16.01 2.40 -5.37
N LEU A 58 16.68 3.23 -4.57
CA LEU A 58 16.19 3.72 -3.28
C LEU A 58 14.94 4.59 -3.46
N GLU A 59 14.91 5.51 -4.42
CA GLU A 59 13.73 6.33 -4.73
C GLU A 59 12.54 5.48 -5.17
N VAL A 60 12.73 4.50 -6.06
CA VAL A 60 11.65 3.58 -6.46
C VAL A 60 11.11 2.80 -5.27
N ARG A 61 11.98 2.38 -4.34
CA ARG A 61 11.55 1.68 -3.12
C ARG A 61 10.77 2.63 -2.20
N ARG A 62 11.24 3.86 -2.01
CA ARG A 62 10.57 4.89 -1.22
C ARG A 62 9.19 5.22 -1.80
N GLU A 63 9.09 5.44 -3.11
CA GLU A 63 7.81 5.70 -3.77
C GLU A 63 6.79 4.58 -3.55
N LYS A 64 7.23 3.32 -3.59
CA LYS A 64 6.36 2.16 -3.32
C LYS A 64 5.81 2.21 -1.90
N LEU A 65 6.65 2.52 -0.92
CA LEU A 65 6.23 2.66 0.48
C LEU A 65 5.26 3.83 0.67
N VAL A 66 5.54 4.99 0.09
CA VAL A 66 4.65 6.15 0.13
C VAL A 66 3.30 5.85 -0.52
N LYS A 67 3.28 5.17 -1.68
CA LYS A 67 2.03 4.76 -2.34
C LYS A 67 1.22 3.78 -1.47
N ALA A 68 1.89 2.83 -0.82
CA ALA A 68 1.26 1.92 0.12
C ALA A 68 0.66 2.66 1.33
N GLN A 69 1.43 3.59 1.92
CA GLN A 69 0.98 4.42 3.04
C GLN A 69 -0.25 5.25 2.65
N GLN A 70 -0.21 5.94 1.51
CA GLN A 70 -1.33 6.75 1.03
C GLN A 70 -2.60 5.92 0.81
N SER A 71 -2.46 4.69 0.31
CA SER A 71 -3.60 3.77 0.14
C SER A 71 -4.25 3.44 1.49
N LYS A 72 -3.43 3.19 2.52
CA LYS A 72 -3.88 2.90 3.89
C LYS A 72 -4.47 4.12 4.59
N GLN A 73 -3.89 5.31 4.37
CA GLN A 73 -4.44 6.57 4.87
C GLN A 73 -5.85 6.82 4.30
N ARG A 74 -6.04 6.61 3.00
CA ARG A 74 -7.37 6.73 2.35
C ARG A 74 -8.35 5.68 2.86
N GLU A 75 -7.88 4.48 3.20
CA GLU A 75 -8.73 3.47 3.83
C GLU A 75 -9.19 3.93 5.21
N LEU A 76 -8.27 4.44 6.04
CA LEU A 76 -8.56 4.99 7.36
C LEU A 76 -9.56 6.15 7.29
N GLU A 77 -9.34 7.11 6.40
CA GLU A 77 -10.25 8.25 6.20
C GLU A 77 -11.66 7.79 5.79
N LYS A 78 -11.75 6.80 4.89
CA LYS A 78 -13.05 6.24 4.48
C LYS A 78 -13.79 5.60 5.65
N VAL A 79 -13.12 4.77 6.44
CA VAL A 79 -13.79 4.07 7.56
C VAL A 79 -14.12 5.03 8.70
N GLN A 80 -13.28 6.03 8.96
CA GLN A 80 -13.58 7.10 9.90
C GLN A 80 -14.79 7.92 9.43
N HIS A 81 -14.86 8.29 8.15
CA HIS A 81 -16.02 8.98 7.59
C HIS A 81 -17.30 8.14 7.72
N LEU A 82 -17.25 6.84 7.41
CA LEU A 82 -18.39 5.95 7.59
C LEU A 82 -18.87 5.87 9.05
N ARG A 83 -17.97 6.00 10.03
CA ARG A 83 -18.30 6.03 11.45
C ARG A 83 -18.97 7.34 11.90
N THR A 84 -18.72 8.44 11.19
CA THR A 84 -19.40 9.72 11.47
C THR A 84 -20.84 9.78 10.94
N LEU A 85 -21.21 8.84 10.05
CA LEU A 85 -22.59 8.75 9.57
C LEU A 85 -23.49 8.21 10.69
N PRO A 86 -24.75 8.68 10.76
CA PRO A 86 -25.72 8.15 11.72
C PRO A 86 -25.87 6.64 11.55
N ALA A 87 -26.11 5.94 12.65
CA ALA A 87 -26.30 4.49 12.64
C ALA A 87 -27.56 4.13 11.83
N VAL A 88 -27.62 2.91 11.29
CA VAL A 88 -28.76 2.50 10.45
C VAL A 88 -30.05 2.48 11.27
N GLU A 89 -29.94 2.13 12.54
CA GLU A 89 -30.98 2.13 13.57
C GLU A 89 -31.48 3.55 13.91
N GLU A 90 -30.65 4.57 13.66
CA GLU A 90 -31.03 5.98 13.83
C GLU A 90 -31.78 6.53 12.60
N LEU A 91 -31.68 5.87 11.45
CA LEU A 91 -32.35 6.27 10.21
C LEU A 91 -33.77 5.70 10.10
N TYR A 92 -33.96 4.46 10.57
CA TYR A 92 -35.23 3.73 10.42
C TYR A 92 -35.65 3.07 11.73
N GLU A 93 -36.94 3.11 12.00
CA GLU A 93 -37.56 2.20 12.97
C GLU A 93 -38.03 0.94 12.25
N LEU A 94 -37.62 -0.23 12.74
CA LEU A 94 -37.98 -1.51 12.15
C LEU A 94 -39.18 -2.11 12.90
N GLY A 95 -40.14 -2.64 12.15
CA GLY A 95 -41.27 -3.37 12.69
C GLY A 95 -40.88 -4.80 13.10
N ALA A 96 -41.84 -5.55 13.66
CA ALA A 96 -41.63 -6.94 14.08
C ALA A 96 -41.21 -7.89 12.93
N ASP A 97 -41.49 -7.51 11.69
CA ASP A 97 -41.11 -8.23 10.46
C ASP A 97 -39.72 -7.83 9.93
N GLY A 98 -38.98 -6.99 10.67
CA GLY A 98 -37.65 -6.50 10.29
C GLY A 98 -37.67 -5.45 9.17
N ARG A 99 -38.85 -4.93 8.80
CA ARG A 99 -38.97 -3.94 7.72
C ARG A 99 -39.15 -2.52 8.30
N PRO A 100 -38.65 -1.48 7.62
CA PRO A 100 -38.87 -0.09 8.01
C PRO A 100 -40.37 0.23 8.12
N VAL A 101 -40.77 0.75 9.27
CA VAL A 101 -42.12 1.26 9.56
C VAL A 101 -42.12 2.77 9.79
N PHE A 102 -40.97 3.36 10.11
CA PHE A 102 -40.82 4.81 10.27
C PHE A 102 -39.49 5.29 9.72
N ASP A 103 -39.51 6.40 8.97
CA ASP A 103 -38.32 7.12 8.50
C ASP A 103 -38.02 8.24 9.49
N ARG A 104 -36.94 8.09 10.27
CA ARG A 104 -36.56 9.04 11.32
C ARG A 104 -35.98 10.34 10.75
N VAL A 105 -35.48 10.32 9.52
CA VAL A 105 -34.97 11.51 8.81
C VAL A 105 -36.13 12.37 8.34
N LYS A 106 -37.16 11.74 7.75
CA LYS A 106 -38.37 12.44 7.28
C LYS A 106 -39.44 12.65 8.34
N GLN A 107 -39.25 12.06 9.52
CA GLN A 107 -40.22 12.04 10.62
C GLN A 107 -41.61 11.59 10.15
N SER A 108 -41.66 10.54 9.35
CA SER A 108 -42.90 10.06 8.72
C SER A 108 -43.03 8.54 8.81
N ALA A 109 -44.25 8.07 9.08
CA ALA A 109 -44.59 6.65 8.96
C ALA A 109 -44.43 6.20 7.50
N ILE A 110 -43.98 4.95 7.31
CA ILE A 110 -43.77 4.35 6.00
C ILE A 110 -44.97 3.47 5.69
N GLU A 111 -45.79 3.90 4.73
CA GLU A 111 -46.95 3.15 4.25
C GLU A 111 -46.54 1.84 3.55
N GLU A 112 -47.45 0.87 3.55
CA GLU A 112 -47.25 -0.41 2.87
C GLU A 112 -47.15 -0.29 1.34
N GLY A 113 -46.61 -1.32 0.70
CA GLY A 113 -46.41 -1.36 -0.74
C GLY A 113 -45.15 -0.61 -1.20
N LYS A 114 -45.29 0.20 -2.26
CA LYS A 114 -44.14 0.84 -2.94
C LYS A 114 -43.25 1.70 -2.02
N PRO A 115 -43.79 2.51 -1.08
CA PRO A 115 -42.96 3.28 -0.15
C PRO A 115 -42.09 2.40 0.75
N ARG A 116 -42.65 1.29 1.26
CA ARG A 116 -41.94 0.29 2.07
C ARG A 116 -40.84 -0.41 1.30
N ASP A 117 -41.10 -0.80 0.05
CA ASP A 117 -40.08 -1.40 -0.82
C ASP A 117 -38.91 -0.44 -1.09
N LYS A 118 -39.21 0.86 -1.25
CA LYS A 118 -38.18 1.89 -1.43
C LYS A 118 -37.35 2.07 -0.17
N ALA A 119 -37.98 2.07 1.02
CA ALA A 119 -37.29 2.16 2.29
C ALA A 119 -36.41 0.93 2.58
N MET A 120 -36.89 -0.27 2.24
CA MET A 120 -36.08 -1.51 2.30
C MET A 120 -34.84 -1.42 1.41
N LYS A 121 -35.01 -0.99 0.15
CA LYS A 121 -33.87 -0.80 -0.76
C LYS A 121 -32.88 0.25 -0.25
N ASP A 122 -33.36 1.28 0.43
CA ASP A 122 -32.47 2.28 1.02
C ASP A 122 -31.75 1.72 2.25
N LEU A 123 -32.45 1.02 3.14
CA LEU A 123 -31.88 0.30 4.28
C LEU A 123 -30.77 -0.65 3.84
N GLU A 124 -31.00 -1.48 2.82
CA GLU A 124 -30.00 -2.38 2.24
C GLU A 124 -28.79 -1.62 1.69
N LYS A 125 -29.01 -0.48 1.03
CA LYS A 125 -27.91 0.37 0.56
C LYS A 125 -27.11 0.93 1.74
N GLN A 126 -27.78 1.41 2.79
CA GLN A 126 -27.15 1.97 3.98
C GLN A 126 -26.30 0.92 4.70
N ILE A 127 -26.79 -0.33 4.81
CA ILE A 127 -26.04 -1.47 5.33
C ILE A 127 -24.83 -1.78 4.44
N LYS A 128 -25.03 -1.86 3.11
CA LYS A 128 -23.96 -2.16 2.15
C LYS A 128 -22.86 -1.10 2.13
N ILE A 129 -23.21 0.18 2.26
CA ILE A 129 -22.26 1.30 2.37
C ILE A 129 -21.38 1.14 3.61
N ARG A 130 -21.94 0.64 4.71
CA ARG A 130 -21.25 0.45 5.99
C ARG A 130 -20.54 -0.89 6.14
N SER A 131 -20.80 -1.87 5.27
CA SER A 131 -20.13 -3.18 5.28
C SER A 131 -18.59 -3.14 5.41
N PRO A 132 -17.86 -2.14 4.86
CA PRO A 132 -16.42 -2.03 5.10
C PRO A 132 -16.02 -1.91 6.59
N LEU A 133 -16.90 -1.37 7.45
CA LEU A 133 -16.69 -1.32 8.90
C LEU A 133 -16.70 -2.71 9.54
N ASP A 134 -17.31 -3.71 8.91
CA ASP A 134 -17.36 -5.08 9.44
C ASP A 134 -15.96 -5.68 9.61
N LYS A 135 -14.99 -5.26 8.77
CA LYS A 135 -13.59 -5.68 8.86
C LYS A 135 -12.89 -5.21 10.14
N PHE A 136 -13.46 -4.21 10.81
CA PHE A 136 -12.88 -3.55 11.98
C PHE A 136 -13.74 -3.74 13.23
N LYS A 137 -14.62 -4.75 13.24
CA LYS A 137 -15.43 -5.09 14.43
C LYS A 137 -14.58 -5.41 15.66
N ASP A 138 -13.45 -6.09 15.44
CA ASP A 138 -12.52 -6.51 16.49
C ASP A 138 -11.41 -5.46 16.78
N ASP A 139 -11.32 -4.41 15.96
CA ASP A 139 -10.43 -3.25 16.16
C ASP A 139 -11.19 -1.94 15.89
N PRO A 140 -12.09 -1.54 16.82
CA PRO A 140 -12.91 -0.33 16.65
C PRO A 140 -12.08 0.95 16.66
N SER A 141 -10.85 0.89 17.15
CA SER A 141 -9.88 1.99 17.21
C SER A 141 -9.05 2.12 15.94
N PHE A 142 -9.09 1.13 15.03
CA PHE A 142 -8.23 1.04 13.85
C PHE A 142 -6.74 1.04 14.21
N GLU A 143 -6.36 0.54 15.38
CA GLU A 143 -4.99 0.51 15.89
C GLU A 143 -4.04 -0.22 14.95
N ALA A 144 -4.46 -1.36 14.39
CA ALA A 144 -3.64 -2.13 13.45
C ALA A 144 -3.37 -1.32 12.17
N LEU A 145 -4.40 -0.63 11.66
CA LEU A 145 -4.28 0.20 10.45
C LEU A 145 -3.40 1.43 10.68
N MET A 146 -3.52 2.09 11.85
CA MET A 146 -2.67 3.21 12.22
C MET A 146 -1.22 2.79 12.41
N LYS A 147 -0.98 1.61 13.00
CA LYS A 147 0.35 1.03 13.15
C LYS A 147 0.99 0.77 11.78
N ASP A 148 0.27 0.14 10.85
CA ASP A 148 0.75 -0.11 9.49
C ASP A 148 1.14 1.19 8.77
N ILE A 149 0.33 2.25 8.91
CA ILE A 149 0.61 3.57 8.33
C ILE A 149 1.91 4.15 8.93
N SER A 150 2.06 4.08 10.25
CA SER A 150 3.25 4.57 10.96
C SER A 150 4.51 3.80 10.55
N GLU A 151 4.43 2.47 10.44
CA GLU A 151 5.57 1.64 10.03
C GLU A 151 6.01 1.94 8.59
N LEU A 152 5.05 2.08 7.66
CA LEU A 152 5.35 2.45 6.27
C LEU A 152 5.98 3.85 6.18
N GLN A 153 5.52 4.79 7.00
CA GLN A 153 6.10 6.13 7.06
C GLN A 153 7.55 6.09 7.59
N MET A 154 7.79 5.40 8.70
CA MET A 154 9.14 5.25 9.26
C MET A 154 10.11 4.59 8.26
N GLN A 155 9.65 3.59 7.51
CA GLN A 155 10.47 2.95 6.47
C GLN A 155 10.76 3.90 5.30
N ALA A 156 9.78 4.70 4.87
CA ALA A 156 9.98 5.68 3.80
C ALA A 156 10.93 6.81 4.21
N ASP A 157 10.83 7.29 5.45
CA ASP A 157 11.69 8.34 6.01
C ASP A 157 13.12 7.84 6.23
N GLY A 158 13.28 6.58 6.64
CA GLY A 158 14.58 5.92 6.73
C GLY A 158 15.31 5.90 5.38
N LEU A 159 14.61 5.52 4.30
CA LEU A 159 15.19 5.55 2.94
C LEU A 159 15.47 6.97 2.44
N GLY A 160 14.64 7.95 2.81
CA GLY A 160 14.89 9.36 2.48
C GLY A 160 16.16 9.90 3.13
N SER A 161 16.47 9.42 4.34
CA SER A 161 17.70 9.78 5.05
C SER A 161 18.95 9.15 4.40
N GLU A 162 18.83 7.94 3.84
CA GLU A 162 19.90 7.27 3.08
C GLU A 162 20.18 7.92 1.71
N LEU A 163 19.20 8.64 1.15
CA LEU A 163 19.32 9.36 -0.11
C LEU A 163 19.95 10.75 0.03
N GLY A 164 19.84 11.35 1.24
CA GLY A 164 20.33 12.70 1.54
C GLY A 164 21.71 12.76 2.21
N GLY A 165 22.28 11.61 2.61
CA GLY A 165 23.62 11.48 3.18
C GLY A 165 24.65 11.06 2.14
#